data_AF-A0A4R5KFW8-F1
#
_entry.id   AF-A0A4R5KFW8-F1
#
_cell.length_a   1.000
_cell.length_b   1.000
_cell.length_c   1.000
_cell.angle_alpha   90.00
_cell.angle_beta   90.00
_cell.angle_gamma   90.00
#
_symmetry.space_group_name_H-M   'P 1'
#
loop_
_entity.id
_entity.type
_entity.pdbx_description
1 polymer ?
#
loop_
_entity_poly.entity_id
_entity_poly.type
_entity_poly.pdbx_seq_one_letter_code
_entity_poly.pdbx_strand_id
1 'polypeptide(L)'
;MLANIGAFLSSGENIAFFVFALMAIGGAIFMLSLTKVVHMLVALALTFLSMAGLYVILDAEFVAFVQILIYSGAISILMIFGIMMTKHQGEEIEPKRPWHNALLFIGAAGLFGIIFYVIQTATLTTGEFKAPEDNTMEIGKLLFSQHVIPFELMSVLLTVAFIGAIIIAKREEE
;
A
#
# COMPACT_ATOMS: atom_id res chain seq x y z
N MET A 1 14.38 -27.33 -9.85
CA MET A 1 13.67 -26.10 -9.45
C MET A 1 12.17 -26.11 -9.81
N LEU A 2 11.75 -26.70 -10.94
CA LEU A 2 10.32 -26.73 -11.35
C LEU A 2 9.49 -27.92 -10.79
N ALA A 3 10.13 -29.00 -10.33
CA ALA A 3 9.42 -30.21 -9.86
C ALA A 3 8.71 -30.07 -8.50
N ASN A 4 9.02 -29.02 -7.72
CA ASN A 4 8.45 -28.78 -6.39
C ASN A 4 7.31 -27.76 -6.37
N ILE A 5 6.95 -27.18 -7.52
CA ILE A 5 5.88 -26.18 -7.58
C ILE A 5 4.53 -26.81 -7.21
N GLY A 6 4.26 -28.04 -7.63
CA GLY A 6 3.02 -28.74 -7.27
C GLY A 6 2.89 -29.05 -5.77
N ALA A 7 3.99 -29.39 -5.10
CA ALA A 7 4.00 -29.63 -3.65
C ALA A 7 3.96 -28.30 -2.87
N PHE A 8 4.63 -27.26 -3.36
CA PHE A 8 4.61 -25.92 -2.76
C PHE A 8 3.24 -25.24 -2.88
N LEU A 9 2.53 -25.45 -3.99
CA LEU A 9 1.16 -25.00 -4.20
C LEU A 9 0.12 -25.91 -3.54
N SER A 10 0.52 -26.99 -2.86
CA SER A 10 -0.44 -27.84 -2.14
C SER A 10 -0.84 -27.26 -0.78
N SER A 11 -0.02 -26.37 -0.21
CA SER A 11 -0.34 -25.67 1.03
C SER A 11 -1.31 -24.53 0.74
N GLY A 12 -2.50 -24.53 1.36
CA GLY A 12 -3.52 -23.51 1.15
C GLY A 12 -3.02 -22.08 1.38
N GLU A 13 -2.10 -21.90 2.33
CA GLU A 13 -1.43 -20.63 2.62
C GLU A 13 -0.61 -20.09 1.44
N ASN A 14 0.20 -20.94 0.78
CA ASN A 14 1.00 -20.53 -0.38
C ASN A 14 0.12 -20.16 -1.58
N ILE A 15 -1.00 -20.88 -1.78
CA ILE A 15 -1.98 -20.52 -2.82
C ILE A 15 -2.55 -19.13 -2.52
N ALA A 16 -3.02 -18.90 -1.29
CA ALA A 16 -3.57 -17.62 -0.88
C ALA A 16 -2.54 -16.48 -1.06
N PHE A 17 -1.29 -16.72 -0.69
CA PHE A 17 -0.19 -15.77 -0.90
C PHE A 17 -0.05 -15.38 -2.36
N PHE A 18 0.05 -16.34 -3.28
CA PHE A 18 0.18 -16.03 -4.71
C PHE A 18 -1.04 -15.32 -5.27
N VAL A 19 -2.25 -15.69 -4.84
CA VAL A 19 -3.48 -15.03 -5.26
C VAL A 19 -3.45 -13.55 -4.84
N PHE A 20 -3.20 -13.26 -3.57
CA PHE A 20 -3.14 -11.86 -3.10
C PHE A 20 -1.95 -11.09 -3.70
N ALA A 21 -0.79 -11.71 -3.86
CA ALA A 21 0.37 -11.07 -4.49
C ALA A 21 0.09 -10.69 -5.96
N LEU A 22 -0.52 -11.61 -6.73
CA LEU A 22 -0.91 -11.33 -8.11
C LEU A 22 -2.01 -10.28 -8.19
N MET A 23 -2.98 -10.30 -7.28
CA MET A 23 -4.02 -9.26 -7.20
C MET A 23 -3.44 -7.89 -6.85
N ALA A 24 -2.46 -7.82 -5.94
CA ALA A 24 -1.79 -6.57 -5.59
C ALA A 24 -1.00 -5.97 -6.78
N ILE A 25 -0.21 -6.81 -7.46
CA ILE A 25 0.54 -6.38 -8.66
C ILE A 25 -0.43 -6.01 -9.79
N GLY A 26 -1.44 -6.84 -10.03
CA GLY A 26 -2.48 -6.59 -11.03
C GLY A 26 -3.23 -5.28 -10.78
N GLY A 27 -3.63 -5.01 -9.53
CA GLY A 27 -4.26 -3.76 -9.11
C GLY A 27 -3.37 -2.54 -9.38
N ALA A 28 -2.07 -2.63 -9.08
CA ALA A 28 -1.11 -1.56 -9.38
C ALA A 28 -0.95 -1.33 -10.89
N ILE A 29 -0.90 -2.39 -11.70
CA ILE A 29 -0.83 -2.28 -13.17
C ILE A 29 -2.12 -1.65 -13.72
N PHE A 30 -3.29 -2.09 -13.24
CA PHE A 30 -4.57 -1.52 -13.66
C PHE A 30 -4.70 -0.05 -13.28
N MET A 31 -4.26 0.33 -12.07
CA MET A 31 -4.23 1.73 -11.65
C MET A 31 -3.47 2.61 -12.64
N LEU A 32 -2.33 2.15 -13.19
CA LEU A 32 -1.54 2.91 -14.16
C LEU A 32 -2.10 2.84 -15.59
N SER A 33 -2.84 1.77 -15.92
CA SER A 33 -3.34 1.52 -17.28
C SER A 33 -4.69 2.19 -17.55
N LEU A 34 -5.46 2.49 -16.51
CA LEU A 34 -6.81 3.03 -16.62
C LEU A 34 -6.78 4.55 -16.83
N THR A 35 -7.60 5.04 -17.76
CA THR A 35 -7.63 6.48 -18.10
C THR A 35 -8.58 7.28 -17.22
N LYS A 36 -9.61 6.63 -16.68
CA LYS A 36 -10.62 7.26 -15.83
C LYS A 36 -10.16 7.21 -14.39
N VAL A 37 -10.03 8.37 -13.74
CA VAL A 37 -9.46 8.46 -12.38
C VAL A 37 -10.22 7.63 -11.34
N VAL A 38 -11.55 7.59 -11.43
CA VAL A 38 -12.36 6.74 -10.55
C VAL A 38 -11.96 5.27 -10.66
N HIS A 39 -11.72 4.77 -11.87
CA HIS A 39 -11.30 3.39 -12.08
C HIS A 39 -9.87 3.14 -11.58
N MET A 40 -8.97 4.13 -11.72
CA MET A 40 -7.63 4.05 -11.14
C MET A 40 -7.67 3.90 -9.62
N LEU A 41 -8.53 4.68 -8.94
CA LEU A 41 -8.66 4.62 -7.48
C LEU A 41 -9.32 3.32 -7.00
N VAL A 42 -10.28 2.78 -7.74
CA VAL A 42 -10.86 1.46 -7.44
C VAL A 42 -9.81 0.35 -7.60
N ALA A 43 -8.96 0.42 -8.64
CA ALA A 43 -7.84 -0.50 -8.80
C ALA A 43 -6.81 -0.39 -7.67
N LEU A 44 -6.54 0.84 -7.18
CA LEU A 44 -5.70 1.06 -6.00
C LEU A 44 -6.32 0.46 -4.72
N ALA A 45 -7.63 0.61 -4.52
CA ALA A 45 -8.33 0.02 -3.38
C ALA A 45 -8.24 -1.52 -3.39
N LEU A 46 -8.26 -2.15 -4.57
CA LEU A 46 -8.00 -3.58 -4.73
C LEU A 46 -6.58 -3.97 -4.30
N THR A 47 -5.57 -3.16 -4.63
CA THR A 47 -4.19 -3.37 -4.16
C THR A 47 -4.11 -3.33 -2.63
N PHE A 48 -4.74 -2.33 -1.99
CA PHE A 48 -4.76 -2.23 -0.53
C PHE A 48 -5.49 -3.40 0.13
N LEU A 49 -6.60 -3.87 -0.45
CA LEU A 49 -7.31 -5.04 0.04
C LEU A 49 -6.46 -6.31 -0.09
N SER A 50 -5.73 -6.44 -1.20
CA SER A 50 -4.82 -7.57 -1.42
C SER A 50 -3.66 -7.57 -0.42
N MET A 51 -3.10 -6.39 -0.11
CA MET A 51 -2.11 -6.23 0.96
C MET A 51 -2.65 -6.63 2.34
N ALA A 52 -3.91 -6.29 2.66
CA ALA A 52 -4.53 -6.73 3.91
C ALA A 52 -4.58 -8.26 4.00
N GLY A 53 -4.92 -8.94 2.89
CA GLY A 53 -4.85 -10.41 2.82
C GLY A 53 -3.45 -10.97 3.07
N LEU A 54 -2.42 -10.32 2.52
CA LEU A 54 -1.02 -10.69 2.80
C LEU A 54 -0.64 -10.48 4.27
N TYR A 55 -1.12 -9.43 4.93
CA TYR A 55 -0.90 -9.22 6.36
C TYR A 55 -1.57 -10.28 7.22
N VAL A 56 -2.76 -10.76 6.86
CA VAL A 56 -3.40 -11.88 7.55
C VAL A 56 -2.55 -13.16 7.45
N ILE A 57 -1.98 -13.43 6.27
CA ILE A 57 -1.09 -14.60 6.07
C ILE A 57 0.19 -14.49 6.92
N LEU A 58 0.66 -13.27 7.18
CA LEU A 58 1.84 -13.01 8.01
C LEU A 58 1.54 -12.92 9.51
N ASP A 59 0.39 -13.44 9.96
CA ASP A 59 -0.10 -13.35 11.34
C ASP A 59 -0.19 -11.91 11.88
N ALA A 60 -0.37 -10.92 11.01
CA ALA A 60 -0.44 -9.49 11.36
C ALA A 60 -1.90 -8.97 11.29
N GLU A 61 -2.79 -9.59 12.06
CA GLU A 61 -4.24 -9.32 12.02
C GLU A 61 -4.62 -7.85 12.28
N PHE A 62 -4.05 -7.21 13.32
CA PHE A 62 -4.35 -5.82 13.65
C PHE A 62 -4.01 -4.89 12.48
N VAL A 63 -2.82 -5.08 11.89
CA VAL A 63 -2.34 -4.28 10.76
C VAL A 63 -3.21 -4.53 9.52
N ALA A 64 -3.67 -5.77 9.29
CA ALA A 64 -4.59 -6.10 8.22
C ALA A 64 -5.93 -5.35 8.35
N PHE A 65 -6.53 -5.33 9.53
CA PHE A 65 -7.77 -4.58 9.77
C PHE A 65 -7.58 -3.08 9.61
N VAL A 66 -6.48 -2.52 10.15
CA VAL A 66 -6.13 -1.11 9.97
C VAL A 66 -5.91 -0.78 8.49
N GLN A 67 -5.30 -1.68 7.71
CA GLN A 67 -5.11 -1.52 6.27
C GLN A 67 -6.45 -1.36 5.53
N ILE A 68 -7.45 -2.17 5.89
CA ILE A 68 -8.79 -2.08 5.30
C ILE A 68 -9.49 -0.79 5.75
N LEU A 69 -9.50 -0.48 7.04
CA LEU A 69 -10.22 0.68 7.58
C LEU A 69 -9.66 2.01 7.08
N ILE A 70 -8.34 2.17 7.11
CA ILE A 70 -7.67 3.43 6.79
C ILE A 70 -7.42 3.56 5.30
N TYR A 71 -6.73 2.61 4.68
CA TYR A 71 -6.29 2.77 3.28
C TYR A 71 -7.40 2.46 2.29
N SER A 72 -7.99 1.26 2.37
CA SER A 72 -9.06 0.85 1.45
C SER A 72 -10.38 1.59 1.71
N GLY A 73 -10.69 1.86 2.99
CA GLY A 73 -11.85 2.60 3.43
C GLY A 73 -11.65 4.11 3.33
N ALA A 74 -11.07 4.73 4.36
CA ALA A 74 -11.06 6.18 4.49
C ALA A 74 -10.28 6.92 3.37
N ILE A 75 -9.02 6.57 3.13
CA ILE A 75 -8.14 7.29 2.21
C ILE A 75 -8.63 7.14 0.77
N SER A 76 -8.89 5.92 0.31
CA SER A 76 -9.41 5.70 -1.05
C SER A 76 -10.75 6.40 -1.30
N ILE A 77 -11.69 6.35 -0.36
CA ILE A 77 -12.98 7.05 -0.50
C ILE A 77 -12.78 8.57 -0.54
N LEU A 78 -11.93 9.13 0.35
CA LEU A 78 -11.60 10.55 0.36
C LEU A 78 -10.95 11.00 -0.96
N MET A 79 -10.03 10.19 -1.51
CA MET A 79 -9.42 10.46 -2.82
C MET A 79 -10.47 10.43 -3.94
N ILE A 80 -11.42 9.48 -3.92
CA ILE A 80 -12.50 9.42 -4.90
C ILE A 80 -13.33 10.69 -4.85
N PHE A 81 -13.79 11.10 -3.67
CA PHE A 81 -14.58 12.34 -3.51
C PHE A 81 -13.79 13.58 -3.94
N GLY A 82 -12.54 13.72 -3.49
CA GLY A 82 -11.71 14.88 -3.81
C GLY A 82 -11.42 15.01 -5.30
N ILE A 83 -11.10 13.90 -5.97
CA ILE A 83 -10.83 13.93 -7.41
C ILE A 83 -12.13 14.10 -8.21
N MET A 84 -13.25 13.49 -7.79
CA MET A 84 -14.53 13.68 -8.47
C MET A 84 -15.04 15.13 -8.40
N MET A 85 -14.78 15.84 -7.29
CA MET A 85 -15.09 17.27 -7.18
C MET A 85 -14.17 18.16 -8.01
N THR A 86 -13.01 17.65 -8.42
CA THR A 86 -12.06 18.39 -9.24
C THR A 86 -12.43 18.24 -10.72
N LYS A 87 -12.53 19.35 -11.44
CA LYS A 87 -12.73 19.30 -12.90
C LYS A 87 -11.44 18.76 -13.53
N HIS A 88 -11.52 17.57 -14.10
CA HIS A 88 -10.46 17.02 -14.93
C HIS A 88 -10.41 17.83 -16.24
N GLN A 89 -9.63 18.92 -16.26
CA GLN A 89 -9.25 19.56 -17.51
C GLN A 89 -8.30 18.59 -18.18
N GLY A 90 -8.82 17.84 -19.17
CA GLY A 90 -7.99 16.97 -19.97
C GLY A 90 -7.01 17.85 -20.73
N GLU A 91 -5.76 17.89 -20.28
CA GLU A 91 -4.72 18.66 -20.94
C GLU A 91 -3.68 17.73 -21.58
N GLU A 92 -3.47 18.07 -22.85
CA GLU A 92 -2.22 18.04 -23.59
C GLU A 92 -1.47 16.70 -23.61
N ILE A 93 -1.61 16.03 -24.75
CA ILE A 93 -0.70 14.99 -25.21
C ILE A 93 0.69 15.62 -25.28
N GLU A 94 1.48 15.48 -24.20
CA GLU A 94 2.90 15.80 -24.25
C GLU A 94 3.53 15.05 -25.44
N PRO A 95 4.39 15.71 -26.22
CA PRO A 95 5.04 15.06 -27.34
C PRO A 95 5.85 13.88 -26.82
N LYS A 96 5.47 12.66 -27.25
CA LYS A 96 6.14 11.42 -26.88
C LYS A 96 7.64 11.55 -27.17
N ARG A 97 8.45 11.76 -26.14
CA ARG A 97 9.91 11.72 -26.22
C ARG A 97 10.32 10.27 -25.97
N PRO A 98 10.62 9.46 -27.01
CA PRO A 98 10.92 8.03 -26.84
C PRO A 98 12.13 7.79 -25.93
N TRP A 99 13.08 8.73 -25.91
CA TRP A 99 14.22 8.72 -24.99
C TRP A 99 13.83 8.87 -23.52
N HIS A 100 12.75 9.61 -23.21
CA HIS A 100 12.27 9.76 -21.84
C HIS A 100 11.67 8.45 -21.33
N ASN A 101 10.85 7.77 -22.14
CA ASN A 101 10.26 6.48 -21.78
C ASN A 101 11.32 5.39 -21.62
N ALA A 102 12.35 5.39 -22.47
CA ALA A 102 13.48 4.47 -22.35
C ALA A 102 14.25 4.71 -21.04
N LEU A 103 14.51 5.98 -20.69
CA LEU A 103 15.21 6.32 -19.46
C LEU A 103 14.40 5.94 -18.21
N LEU A 104 13.08 6.19 -18.21
CA LEU A 104 12.16 5.76 -17.15
C LEU A 104 12.17 4.24 -16.97
N PHE A 105 12.12 3.49 -18.08
CA PHE A 105 12.16 2.03 -18.02
C PHE A 105 13.49 1.52 -17.47
N ILE A 106 14.62 2.08 -17.92
CA ILE A 106 15.95 1.72 -17.40
C ILE A 106 16.04 2.05 -15.90
N GLY A 107 15.51 3.19 -15.46
CA GLY A 107 15.46 3.56 -14.05
C GLY A 107 14.65 2.58 -13.20
N ALA A 108 13.44 2.25 -13.64
CA ALA A 108 12.56 1.30 -12.94
C ALA A 108 13.17 -0.13 -12.92
N ALA A 109 13.71 -0.60 -14.05
CA ALA A 109 14.35 -1.91 -14.14
C ALA A 109 15.64 -1.97 -13.32
N GLY A 110 16.42 -0.88 -13.29
CA GLY A 110 17.62 -0.75 -12.46
C GLY A 110 17.29 -0.83 -10.97
N LEU A 111 16.29 -0.07 -10.52
CA LEU A 111 15.83 -0.13 -9.13
C LEU A 111 15.30 -1.52 -8.76
N PHE A 112 14.48 -2.13 -9.63
CA PHE A 112 13.99 -3.49 -9.45
C PHE A 112 15.14 -4.50 -9.34
N GLY A 113 16.13 -4.41 -10.24
CA GLY A 113 17.30 -5.28 -10.24
C GLY A 113 18.15 -5.14 -8.97
N ILE A 114 18.34 -3.91 -8.48
CA ILE A 114 19.07 -3.65 -7.23
C ILE A 114 18.32 -4.26 -6.04
N ILE A 115 17.02 -3.99 -5.90
CA ILE A 115 16.20 -4.54 -4.80
C ILE A 115 16.22 -6.07 -4.86
N PHE A 116 16.03 -6.65 -6.05
CA PHE A 116 16.07 -8.09 -6.26
C PHE A 116 17.43 -8.70 -5.86
N TYR A 117 18.53 -8.08 -6.28
CA TYR A 117 19.88 -8.52 -5.91
C TYR A 117 20.11 -8.46 -4.40
N VAL A 118 19.70 -7.36 -3.75
CA VAL A 118 19.81 -7.21 -2.29
C VAL A 118 19.00 -8.28 -1.57
N ILE A 119 17.76 -8.54 -1.98
CA ILE A 119 16.92 -9.59 -1.37
C ILE A 119 17.56 -10.98 -1.52
N GLN A 120 18.16 -11.29 -2.68
CA GLN A 120 18.80 -12.60 -2.92
C GLN A 120 20.11 -12.78 -2.15
N THR A 121 20.85 -11.70 -1.90
CA THR A 121 22.15 -11.73 -1.20
C THR A 121 22.02 -11.47 0.30
N ALA A 122 20.87 -10.97 0.75
CA ALA A 122 20.59 -10.77 2.15
C ALA A 122 20.58 -12.11 2.88
N THR A 123 21.47 -12.25 3.86
CA THR A 123 21.43 -13.38 4.78
C THR A 123 20.35 -13.09 5.81
N LEU A 124 19.14 -13.62 5.57
CA LEU A 124 18.05 -13.52 6.53
C LEU A 124 18.28 -14.54 7.64
N THR A 125 18.42 -14.09 8.88
CA THR A 125 18.41 -14.98 10.04
C THR A 125 17.00 -15.57 10.17
N THR A 126 16.83 -16.82 9.78
CA THR A 126 15.60 -17.57 10.01
C THR A 126 15.54 -17.97 11.48
N GLY A 127 15.02 -17.07 12.32
CA GLY A 127 14.58 -17.42 13.68
C GLY A 127 13.19 -18.04 13.63
N GLU A 128 12.86 -18.88 14.62
CA GLU A 128 11.47 -19.25 14.86
C GLU A 128 10.71 -17.98 15.25
N PHE A 129 9.93 -17.44 14.32
CA PHE A 129 8.99 -16.36 14.63
C PHE A 129 7.80 -16.97 15.36
N LYS A 130 7.74 -16.75 16.68
CA LYS A 130 6.54 -17.07 17.46
C LYS A 130 5.64 -15.85 17.43
N ALA A 131 4.60 -15.91 16.60
CA ALA A 131 3.57 -14.87 16.58
C ALA A 131 2.98 -14.69 18.00
N PRO A 132 2.78 -13.44 18.47
CA PRO A 132 2.04 -13.18 19.70
C PRO A 132 0.64 -13.78 19.63
N GLU A 133 0.13 -14.29 20.76
CA GLU A 133 -1.25 -14.79 20.84
C GLU A 133 -2.29 -13.67 20.63
N ASP A 134 -1.95 -12.43 20.98
CA ASP A 134 -2.77 -11.24 20.75
C ASP A 134 -1.89 -10.09 20.25
N ASN A 135 -1.88 -9.91 18.93
CA ASN A 135 -1.12 -8.84 18.28
C ASN A 135 -1.63 -7.44 18.65
N THR A 136 -2.92 -7.30 18.90
CA THR A 136 -3.54 -6.01 19.23
C THR A 136 -3.04 -5.52 20.59
N MET A 137 -3.03 -6.42 21.58
CA MET A 137 -2.54 -6.12 22.92
C MET A 137 -1.05 -5.75 22.91
N GLU A 138 -0.21 -6.52 22.20
CA GLU A 138 1.24 -6.24 22.14
C GLU A 138 1.55 -4.90 21.46
N ILE A 139 0.88 -4.58 20.35
CA ILE A 139 1.02 -3.28 19.70
C ILE A 139 0.57 -2.16 20.64
N GLY A 140 -0.54 -2.33 21.37
CA GLY A 140 -0.99 -1.39 22.38
C GLY A 140 0.06 -1.15 23.47
N LYS A 141 0.64 -2.22 24.03
CA LYS A 141 1.73 -2.10 25.02
C LYS A 141 2.92 -1.35 24.46
N LEU A 142 3.36 -1.66 23.23
CA LEU A 142 4.51 -1.00 22.60
C LEU A 142 4.25 0.49 22.36
N LEU A 143 3.03 0.89 21.97
CA LEU A 143 2.65 2.29 21.78
C LEU A 143 2.71 3.08 23.09
N PHE A 144 2.23 2.50 24.19
CA PHE A 144 2.16 3.18 25.49
C PHE A 144 3.38 2.97 26.40
N SER A 145 4.39 2.20 25.97
CA SER A 145 5.62 1.99 26.74
C SER A 145 6.87 2.49 26.01
N GLN A 146 7.20 1.89 24.87
CA GLN A 146 8.44 2.18 24.14
C GLN A 146 8.27 3.31 23.12
N HIS A 147 7.09 3.42 22.51
CA HIS A 147 6.80 4.35 21.42
C HIS A 147 5.88 5.51 21.83
N VAL A 148 5.94 5.92 23.10
CA VAL A 148 5.11 7.00 23.65
C VAL A 148 5.37 8.32 22.92
N ILE A 149 6.64 8.65 22.68
CA ILE A 149 7.01 9.90 22.00
C ILE A 149 6.47 9.95 20.55
N PRO A 150 6.70 8.92 19.69
CA PRO A 150 6.04 8.86 18.39
C PRO A 150 4.51 8.95 18.49
N PHE A 151 3.89 8.28 19.46
CA PHE A 151 2.43 8.29 19.63
C PHE A 151 1.90 9.70 19.94
N GLU A 152 2.54 10.43 20.85
CA GLU A 152 2.19 11.82 21.17
C GLU A 152 2.38 12.74 19.96
N LEU A 153 3.49 12.60 19.22
CA LEU A 153 3.75 13.37 18.01
C LEU A 153 2.68 13.12 16.93
N MET A 154 2.23 11.87 16.77
CA MET A 154 1.15 11.54 15.84
C MET A 154 -0.19 12.17 16.25
N SER A 155 -0.50 12.23 17.55
CA SER A 155 -1.70 12.92 18.05
C SER A 155 -1.70 14.42 17.73
N VAL A 156 -0.56 15.08 17.95
CA VAL A 156 -0.38 16.49 17.57
C VAL A 156 -0.45 16.67 16.06
N LEU A 157 0.22 15.81 15.29
CA LEU A 157 0.20 15.84 13.83
C LEU A 157 -1.22 15.73 13.27
N LEU A 158 -2.03 14.80 13.78
CA LEU A 158 -3.42 14.61 13.37
C LEU A 158 -4.28 15.83 13.74
N THR A 159 -4.05 16.42 14.91
CA THR A 159 -4.74 17.65 15.34
C THR A 159 -4.42 18.81 14.39
N VAL A 160 -3.14 19.02 14.09
CA VAL A 160 -2.69 20.07 13.15
C VAL A 160 -3.22 19.80 11.74
N ALA A 161 -3.19 18.56 11.27
CA ALA A 161 -3.72 18.18 9.96
C ALA A 161 -5.23 18.45 9.86
N PHE A 162 -5.99 18.16 10.91
CA PHE A 162 -7.43 18.42 10.96
C PHE A 162 -7.75 19.92 10.93
N ILE A 163 -7.07 20.71 11.78
CA ILE A 163 -7.22 22.18 11.78
C ILE A 163 -6.82 22.76 10.41
N GLY A 164 -5.69 22.33 9.86
CA GLY A 164 -5.22 22.76 8.55
C GLY A 164 -6.19 22.44 7.42
N ALA A 165 -6.74 21.22 7.41
CA ALA A 165 -7.76 20.81 6.44
C ALA A 165 -9.02 21.68 6.52
N ILE A 166 -9.49 22.02 7.73
CA ILE A 166 -10.65 22.91 7.93
C ILE A 166 -10.36 24.31 7.40
N ILE A 167 -9.20 24.90 7.74
CA ILE A 167 -8.85 26.25 7.32
C ILE A 167 -8.78 26.34 5.79
N ILE A 168 -8.19 25.34 5.12
CA ILE A 168 -8.10 25.30 3.66
C ILE A 168 -9.47 25.08 3.00
N ALA A 169 -10.32 24.24 3.60
CA ALA A 169 -11.64 23.94 3.04
C ALA A 169 -12.66 25.06 3.28
N LYS A 170 -12.44 25.90 4.29
CA LYS A 170 -13.31 27.04 4.60
C LYS A 170 -13.19 28.08 3.49
N ARG A 171 -14.29 28.34 2.79
CA ARG A 171 -14.39 29.47 1.87
C ARG A 171 -14.46 30.77 2.68
N GLU A 172 -13.73 31.79 2.25
CA GLU A 172 -13.95 33.15 2.75
C GLU A 172 -15.37 33.56 2.36
N GLU A 173 -16.22 33.71 3.37
CA GLU A 173 -17.47 34.45 3.23
C GLU A 173 -17.08 35.92 3.30
N GLU A 174 -17.27 36.66 2.20
CA GLU A 174 -17.28 38.13 2.23
C GLU A 174 -18.42 38.64 3.11
#